data_AF-A0A9E5X415-F1
#
_entry.id   AF-A0A9E5X415-F1
#
_cell.length_a   1.000
_cell.length_b   1.000
_cell.length_c   1.000
_cell.angle_alpha   90.00
_cell.angle_beta   90.00
_cell.angle_gamma   90.00
#
_symmetry.space_group_name_H-M   'P 1'
#
loop_
_entity.id
_entity.type
_entity.pdbx_description
1 polymer ?
#
loop_
_entity_poly.entity_id
_entity_poly.type
_entity_poly.pdbx_seq_one_letter_code
_entity_poly.pdbx_strand_id
1 'polypeptide(L)'
;TPKELARYPWIVARAGAPLRARFEELFKSKRAGAPSQTIECNSFAAIRGLLLESDAVTLLSPHQAHYEIEAGLLKALPHPQGNVARDIAATVRRDWAPSRAQKRFMELLKTHRPDAA
;
A
#
# COMPACT_ATOMS: atom_id res chain seq x y z
N THR A 1 -13.96 11.46 2.03
CA THR A 1 -13.18 12.52 1.35
C THR A 1 -11.85 12.73 2.07
N PRO A 2 -10.82 13.35 1.48
CA PRO A 2 -9.55 13.57 2.17
C PRO A 2 -9.69 14.41 3.44
N LYS A 3 -10.60 15.39 3.47
CA LYS A 3 -10.89 16.20 4.66
C LYS A 3 -11.48 15.38 5.82
N GLU A 4 -12.31 14.37 5.52
CA GLU A 4 -12.84 13.45 6.54
C GLU A 4 -11.76 12.49 7.03
N LEU A 5 -10.96 11.94 6.11
CA LEU A 5 -9.87 11.02 6.45
C LEU A 5 -8.76 11.68 7.27
N ALA A 6 -8.57 13.01 7.16
CA ALA A 6 -7.61 13.75 7.96
C ALA A 6 -7.91 13.73 9.48
N ARG A 7 -9.14 13.36 9.86
CA ARG A 7 -9.59 13.30 11.27
C ARG A 7 -9.15 12.04 12.00
N TYR A 8 -8.69 11.02 11.27
CA TYR A 8 -8.27 9.74 11.82
C TYR A 8 -6.74 9.72 12.01
N PRO A 9 -6.21 8.91 12.94
CA PRO A 9 -4.79 8.61 12.99
C PRO A 9 -4.35 7.91 11.70
N TRP A 10 -3.16 8.20 11.21
CA TRP A 10 -2.65 7.58 9.98
C TRP A 10 -1.43 6.72 10.24
N ILE A 11 -1.46 5.47 9.77
CA ILE A 11 -0.24 4.65 9.67
C ILE A 11 0.35 4.89 8.30
N VAL A 12 1.60 5.36 8.26
CA VAL A 12 2.25 5.86 7.05
C VAL A 12 3.56 5.13 6.81
N ALA A 13 3.88 4.93 5.53
CA ALA A 13 5.21 4.46 5.15
C ALA A 13 6.27 5.51 5.50
N ARG A 14 7.52 5.03 5.61
CA ARG A 14 8.66 5.91 5.89
C ARG A 14 8.87 7.02 4.85
N ALA A 15 9.47 8.11 5.30
CA ALA A 15 9.95 9.18 4.42
C ALA A 15 10.79 8.61 3.25
N GLY A 16 10.52 9.13 2.04
CA GLY A 16 11.18 8.71 0.80
C GLY A 16 10.62 7.43 0.14
N ALA A 17 9.70 6.71 0.79
CA ALA A 17 9.01 5.59 0.14
C ALA A 17 7.98 6.09 -0.89
N PRO A 18 7.76 5.38 -2.03
CA PRO A 18 6.73 5.78 -3.00
C PRO A 18 5.33 5.89 -2.38
N LEU A 19 4.98 5.00 -1.47
CA LEU A 19 3.68 5.02 -0.77
C LEU A 19 3.52 6.25 0.12
N ARG A 20 4.62 6.77 0.69
CA ARG A 20 4.61 8.02 1.46
C ARG A 20 4.31 9.22 0.56
N ALA A 21 4.89 9.27 -0.64
CA ALA A 21 4.57 10.32 -1.61
C ALA A 21 3.09 10.31 -1.98
N ARG A 22 2.48 9.13 -2.19
CA ARG A 22 1.04 8.99 -2.44
C ARG A 22 0.17 9.51 -1.30
N PHE A 23 0.55 9.20 -0.06
CA PHE A 23 -0.11 9.75 1.12
C PHE A 23 -0.02 11.28 1.15
N GLU A 24 1.15 11.85 0.88
CA GLU A 24 1.31 13.31 0.86
C GLU A 24 0.51 13.98 -0.28
N GLU A 25 0.48 13.37 -1.47
CA GLU A 25 -0.33 13.80 -2.62
C GLU A 25 -1.83 13.83 -2.28
N LEU A 26 -2.31 12.83 -1.53
CA LEU A 26 -3.71 12.72 -1.12
C LEU A 26 -4.18 13.95 -0.34
N PHE A 27 -3.34 14.47 0.56
CA PHE A 27 -3.69 15.62 1.41
C PHE A 27 -3.26 16.96 0.81
N LYS A 28 -2.20 17.01 -0.02
CA LYS A 28 -1.79 18.19 -0.78
C LYS A 28 -2.83 18.59 -1.83
N SER A 29 -3.32 17.63 -2.62
CA SER A 29 -4.18 17.89 -3.79
C SER A 29 -5.53 18.53 -3.46
N LYS A 30 -5.99 18.48 -2.20
CA LYS A 30 -7.34 18.88 -1.79
C LYS A 30 -7.38 19.95 -0.70
N ARG A 31 -6.24 20.58 -0.37
CA ARG A 31 -6.09 21.53 0.75
C ARG A 31 -6.72 21.01 2.05
N ALA A 32 -6.69 19.69 2.26
CA ALA A 32 -7.46 19.02 3.31
C ALA A 32 -6.85 19.18 4.71
N GLY A 33 -5.63 19.74 4.81
CA GLY A 33 -4.80 19.66 6.01
C GLY A 33 -4.16 18.27 6.12
N ALA A 34 -2.91 18.19 6.56
CA ALA A 34 -2.30 16.90 6.87
C ALA A 34 -2.94 16.33 8.16
N PRO A 35 -3.06 15.00 8.28
CA PRO A 35 -3.49 14.38 9.54
C PRO A 35 -2.62 14.82 10.71
N SER A 36 -3.23 15.11 11.86
CA SER A 36 -2.54 15.59 13.06
C SER A 36 -1.77 14.50 13.82
N GLN A 37 -2.06 13.22 13.52
CA GLN A 37 -1.45 12.05 14.16
C GLN A 37 -1.00 11.07 13.09
N THR A 38 0.31 10.79 13.05
CA THR A 38 0.88 9.80 12.13
C THR A 38 1.82 8.86 12.86
N ILE A 39 1.68 7.56 12.58
CA ILE A 39 2.57 6.50 13.03
C ILE A 39 3.37 6.02 11.82
N GLU A 40 4.68 6.20 11.83
CA GLU A 40 5.54 5.65 10.78
C GLU A 40 5.77 4.16 11.02
N CYS A 41 5.31 3.30 10.09
CA CYS A 41 5.48 1.86 10.18
C CYS A 41 5.52 1.21 8.80
N ASN A 42 6.49 0.31 8.56
CA ASN A 42 6.58 -0.45 7.31
C ASN A 42 6.42 -1.96 7.51
N SER A 43 6.28 -2.44 8.75
CA SER A 43 6.05 -3.85 9.04
C SER A 43 4.58 -4.17 8.83
N PHE A 44 4.26 -5.01 7.85
CA PHE A 44 2.87 -5.35 7.58
C PHE A 44 2.18 -6.02 8.78
N ALA A 45 2.89 -6.87 9.52
CA ALA A 45 2.37 -7.50 10.73
C ALA A 45 2.00 -6.46 11.81
N ALA A 46 2.83 -5.43 11.98
CA ALA A 46 2.56 -4.35 12.94
C ALA A 46 1.43 -3.44 12.45
N ILE A 47 1.40 -3.09 11.16
CA ILE A 47 0.30 -2.33 10.55
C ILE A 47 -1.03 -3.05 10.81
N ARG A 48 -1.09 -4.36 10.54
CA ARG A 48 -2.29 -5.16 10.78
C ARG A 48 -2.74 -5.10 12.24
N GLY A 49 -1.84 -5.30 13.20
CA GLY A 49 -2.18 -5.20 14.62
C GLY A 49 -2.71 -3.82 15.00
N LEU A 50 -2.07 -2.74 14.53
CA LEU A 50 -2.52 -1.38 14.80
C LEU A 50 -3.90 -1.08 14.19
N LEU A 51 -4.19 -1.57 12.99
CA LEU A 51 -5.50 -1.39 12.35
C LEU A 51 -6.61 -2.14 13.08
N LEU A 52 -6.32 -3.29 13.69
CA LEU A 52 -7.31 -4.08 14.43
C LEU A 52 -7.60 -3.48 15.82
N GLU A 53 -6.65 -2.74 16.40
CA GLU A 53 -6.72 -2.23 17.77
C GLU A 53 -6.93 -0.70 17.84
N SER A 54 -7.21 -0.03 16.72
CA SER A 54 -7.41 1.42 16.70
C SER A 54 -8.28 1.90 15.52
N ASP A 55 -8.71 3.16 15.57
CA ASP A 55 -9.39 3.83 14.45
C ASP A 55 -8.41 4.37 13.39
N ALA A 56 -7.17 3.86 13.35
CA ALA A 56 -6.19 4.32 12.39
C ALA A 56 -6.53 3.87 10.96
N VAL A 57 -6.13 4.67 9.99
CA VAL A 57 -6.26 4.35 8.56
C VAL A 57 -4.90 4.33 7.88
N THR A 58 -4.80 3.61 6.76
CA THR A 58 -3.54 3.51 6.00
C THR A 58 -3.80 3.36 4.51
N LEU A 59 -2.77 3.63 3.69
CA LEU A 59 -2.74 3.21 2.30
C LEU A 59 -2.17 1.79 2.23
N LEU A 60 -2.94 0.84 1.73
CA LEU A 60 -2.54 -0.56 1.61
C LEU A 60 -3.26 -1.20 0.41
N SER A 61 -2.62 -2.18 -0.23
CA SER A 61 -3.33 -3.02 -1.20
C SER A 61 -4.35 -3.91 -0.49
N PRO A 62 -5.62 -3.98 -0.94
CA PRO A 62 -6.61 -4.89 -0.37
C PRO A 62 -6.15 -6.36 -0.36
N HIS A 63 -5.31 -6.77 -1.31
CA HIS A 63 -4.75 -8.12 -1.35
C HIS A 63 -3.86 -8.44 -0.13
N GLN A 64 -3.22 -7.44 0.47
CA GLN A 64 -2.41 -7.65 1.67
C GLN A 64 -3.28 -7.92 2.90
N ALA A 65 -4.47 -7.32 2.97
CA ALA A 65 -5.43 -7.47 4.07
C ALA A 65 -6.62 -8.37 3.69
N HIS A 66 -6.44 -9.27 2.71
CA HIS A 66 -7.54 -10.04 2.11
C HIS A 66 -8.34 -10.80 3.17
N TYR A 67 -7.66 -11.53 4.06
CA TYR A 67 -8.33 -12.35 5.06
C TYR A 67 -9.03 -11.53 6.14
N GLU A 68 -8.48 -10.37 6.51
CA GLU A 68 -9.12 -9.48 7.48
C GLU A 68 -10.37 -8.83 6.88
N ILE A 69 -10.36 -8.53 5.59
CA ILE A 69 -11.51 -7.99 4.87
C ILE A 69 -12.60 -9.06 4.72
N GLU A 70 -12.24 -10.26 4.27
CA GLU A 70 -13.18 -11.40 4.15
C GLU A 70 -13.82 -11.76 5.50
N ALA A 71 -13.04 -11.69 6.59
CA ALA A 71 -13.54 -11.93 7.94
C ALA A 71 -14.35 -10.76 8.53
N GLY A 72 -14.48 -9.63 7.82
CA GLY A 72 -15.18 -8.44 8.30
C GLY A 72 -14.46 -7.67 9.41
N LEU A 73 -13.19 -7.97 9.65
CA LEU A 73 -12.35 -7.31 10.67
C LEU A 73 -11.82 -5.96 10.19
N LEU A 74 -11.53 -5.84 8.89
CA LEU A 74 -11.10 -4.61 8.25
C LEU A 74 -12.00 -4.27 7.07
N LYS A 75 -12.07 -2.99 6.71
CA LYS A 75 -12.84 -2.53 5.56
C LYS A 75 -11.97 -1.72 4.61
N ALA A 76 -11.94 -2.13 3.35
CA ALA A 76 -11.37 -1.31 2.28
C ALA A 76 -12.29 -0.10 2.01
N LEU A 77 -11.76 1.11 2.21
CA LEU A 77 -12.48 2.34 1.91
C LEU A 77 -12.26 2.74 0.44
N PRO A 78 -13.27 3.32 -0.24
CA PRO A 78 -13.07 3.88 -1.57
C PRO A 78 -11.94 4.91 -1.57
N HIS A 79 -10.97 4.73 -2.46
CA HIS A 79 -9.83 5.63 -2.51
C HIS A 79 -10.28 7.02 -3.00
N PRO A 80 -9.90 8.13 -2.33
CA PRO A 80 -10.45 9.46 -2.65
C PRO A 80 -10.11 10.02 -4.04
N GLN A 81 -9.17 9.39 -4.74
CA GLN A 81 -8.77 9.73 -6.11
C GLN A 81 -9.38 8.77 -7.15
N GLY A 82 -10.34 7.91 -6.75
CA GLY A 82 -10.89 6.86 -7.61
C GLY A 82 -9.93 5.67 -7.72
N ASN A 83 -9.91 5.01 -8.88
CA ASN A 83 -9.06 3.85 -9.10
C ASN A 83 -7.58 4.24 -9.13
N VAL A 84 -6.83 3.74 -8.15
CA VAL A 84 -5.37 3.91 -8.06
C VAL A 84 -4.69 2.59 -8.34
N ALA A 85 -3.80 2.58 -9.32
CA ALA A 85 -2.98 1.43 -9.66
C ALA A 85 -1.53 1.65 -9.20
N ARG A 86 -0.84 0.55 -8.89
CA ARG A 86 0.60 0.55 -8.67
C ARG A 86 1.27 -0.40 -9.65
N ASP A 87 2.39 0.04 -10.21
CA ASP A 87 3.21 -0.85 -11.02
C ASP A 87 4.03 -1.78 -10.11
N ILE A 88 3.97 -3.07 -10.40
CA ILE A 88 4.85 -4.08 -9.79
C ILE A 88 5.87 -4.49 -10.84
N ALA A 89 7.14 -4.16 -10.58
CA ALA A 89 8.24 -4.47 -11.46
C ALA A 89 9.30 -5.32 -10.75
N ALA A 90 10.04 -6.09 -11.53
CA ALA A 90 11.25 -6.75 -11.09
C ALA A 90 12.45 -5.89 -11.48
N THR A 91 13.30 -5.57 -10.51
CA THR A 91 14.56 -4.85 -10.75
C THR A 91 15.70 -5.85 -10.80
N VAL A 92 16.54 -5.73 -11.82
CA VAL A 92 17.74 -6.58 -12.00
C VAL A 92 18.97 -5.70 -12.17
N ARG A 93 20.15 -6.26 -11.89
CA ARG A 93 21.41 -5.58 -12.23
C ARG A 93 21.53 -5.43 -13.75
N ARG A 94 22.13 -4.33 -14.21
CA ARG A 94 22.34 -4.06 -15.65
C ARG A 94 23.18 -5.16 -16.33
N ASP A 95 24.13 -5.72 -15.61
CA ASP A 95 25.05 -6.78 -16.06
C ASP A 95 24.59 -8.19 -15.65
N TRP A 96 23.30 -8.36 -15.33
CA TRP A 96 22.78 -9.63 -14.85
C TRP A 96 22.78 -10.71 -15.94
N ALA A 97 23.53 -11.78 -15.70
CA ALA A 97 23.50 -13.02 -16.49
C ALA A 97 22.74 -14.11 -15.70
N PRO A 98 21.43 -14.29 -15.94
CA PRO A 98 20.63 -15.21 -15.12
C PRO A 98 20.98 -16.68 -15.36
N SER A 99 21.07 -17.44 -14.26
CA SER A 99 21.10 -18.91 -14.32
C SER A 99 19.82 -19.47 -14.95
N ARG A 100 19.81 -20.76 -15.31
CA ARG A 100 18.61 -21.42 -15.85
C ARG A 100 17.41 -21.32 -14.90
N ALA A 101 17.64 -21.51 -13.60
CA ALA A 101 16.58 -21.38 -12.59
C ALA A 101 16.05 -19.95 -12.49
N GLN A 102 16.93 -18.95 -12.55
CA GLN A 102 16.53 -17.54 -12.53
C GLN A 102 15.73 -17.13 -13.77
N LYS A 103 16.16 -17.56 -14.98
CA LYS A 103 15.37 -17.33 -16.21
C LYS A 103 13.98 -17.94 -16.09
N ARG A 104 13.91 -19.20 -15.64
CA ARG A 104 12.64 -19.89 -15.45
C ARG A 104 11.74 -19.19 -14.43
N PHE A 105 12.30 -18.72 -13.33
CA PHE A 105 11.55 -17.96 -12.33
C PHE A 105 10.95 -16.67 -12.92
N MET A 106 11.71 -15.91 -13.72
CA MET A 106 11.20 -14.70 -14.36
C MET A 106 10.09 -14.97 -15.37
N GLU A 107 10.15 -16.08 -16.12
CA GLU A 107 9.06 -16.52 -17.00
C GLU A 107 7.79 -16.83 -16.20
N LEU A 108 7.94 -17.56 -15.08
CA LEU A 108 6.83 -17.89 -14.20
C LEU A 108 6.20 -16.63 -13.58
N LEU A 109 7.00 -15.67 -13.13
CA LEU A 109 6.49 -14.38 -12.63
C LEU A 109 5.68 -13.60 -13.67
N LYS A 110 6.05 -13.68 -14.95
CA LYS A 110 5.30 -13.02 -16.04
C LYS A 110 3.99 -13.75 -16.35
N THR A 111 3.99 -15.08 -16.22
CA THR A 111 2.84 -15.94 -16.54
C THR A 111 1.80 -15.94 -15.41
N HIS A 112 2.24 -15.86 -14.16
CA HIS A 112 1.39 -15.88 -12.97
C HIS A 112 1.22 -14.49 -12.35
N ARG A 113 1.06 -13.46 -13.19
CA ARG A 113 0.68 -12.14 -12.68
C ARG A 113 -0.70 -12.26 -12.04
N PRO A 114 -0.88 -11.87 -10.77
CA PRO A 114 -2.23 -11.79 -10.20
C PRO A 114 -3.03 -10.81 -11.05
N ASP A 115 -4.30 -11.13 -11.29
CA ASP A 115 -5.21 -10.26 -12.01
C ASP A 115 -5.19 -8.86 -11.37
N ALA A 116 -5.18 -7.84 -12.22
CA ALA A 116 -5.31 -6.45 -11.78
C ALA A 116 -6.74 -6.26 -11.25
N ALA A 117 -6.92 -6.43 -9.95
CA ALA A 117 -8.12 -6.00 -9.23
C ALA A 117 -8.15 -4.47 -9.13
#